data_AF-A0A920IS89-F1
#
_entry.id   AF-A0A920IS89-F1
#
_cell.length_a   1.000
_cell.length_b   1.000
_cell.length_c   1.000
_cell.angle_alpha   90.00
_cell.angle_beta   90.00
_cell.angle_gamma   90.00
#
_symmetry.space_group_name_H-M   'P 1'
#
loop_
_entity.id
_entity.type
_entity.pdbx_description
1 polymer ?
#
loop_
_entity_poly.entity_id
_entity_poly.type
_entity_poly.pdbx_seq_one_letter_code
_entity_poly.pdbx_strand_id
1 'polypeptide(L)' 'MSIWIKDKTVLITGSTNGIGMAAALKLAEDCSSLFFTYRNDELAINKKRAFI' A
#
# COMPACT_ATOMS: atom_id res chain seq x y z
N MET A 1 -9.83 -13.84 -3.39
CA MET A 1 -10.19 -13.05 -2.20
C MET A 1 -9.60 -13.71 -0.98
N SER A 2 -8.66 -13.05 -0.30
CA SER A 2 -8.10 -13.56 0.95
C SER A 2 -8.93 -13.07 2.12
N ILE A 3 -9.80 -13.93 2.65
CA ILE A 3 -10.77 -13.57 3.71
C ILE A 3 -10.11 -13.03 5.00
N TRP A 4 -8.83 -13.33 5.23
CA TRP A 4 -8.16 -13.05 6.52
C TRP A 4 -7.73 -11.59 6.72
N ILE A 5 -7.60 -10.79 5.65
CA ILE A 5 -7.08 -9.41 5.72
C ILE A 5 -8.18 -8.34 5.61
N LYS A 6 -9.43 -8.75 5.37
CA LYS A 6 -10.54 -7.84 5.04
C LYS A 6 -10.79 -6.73 6.04
N ASP A 7 -10.77 -7.06 7.33
CA ASP A 7 -11.04 -6.10 8.41
C ASP A 7 -9.75 -5.62 9.10
N LYS A 8 -8.61 -5.75 8.41
CA LYS A 8 -7.30 -5.39 8.96
C LYS A 8 -6.79 -4.09 8.37
N THR A 9 -6.06 -3.36 9.21
CA THR A 9 -5.18 -2.26 8.79
C THR A 9 -3.81 -2.83 8.45
N VAL A 10 -3.27 -2.46 7.31
CA VAL A 10 -1.97 -2.95 6.80
C VAL A 10 -0.98 -1.79 6.76
N LEU A 11 0.23 -2.01 7.29
CA LEU A 11 1.36 -1.09 7.13
C LEU A 11 2.45 -1.78 6.31
N ILE A 12 2.86 -1.17 5.20
CA ILE A 12 3.97 -1.66 4.38
C ILE A 12 5.10 -0.64 4.35
N THR A 13 6.32 -1.07 4.63
CA THR A 13 7.49 -0.19 4.59
C THR A 13 8.10 -0.17 3.19
N GLY A 14 8.70 0.96 2.79
CA GLY A 14 9.44 1.05 1.53
C GLY A 14 8.58 0.91 0.26
N SER A 15 7.28 1.25 0.31
CA SER A 15 6.35 1.06 -0.80
C SER A 15 6.31 2.21 -1.81
N THR A 16 7.41 2.91 -2.01
CA THR A 16 7.50 3.93 -3.09
C THR A 16 7.60 3.30 -4.47
N ASN A 17 8.13 2.08 -4.58
CA ASN A 17 8.38 1.34 -5.82
C ASN A 17 8.61 -0.17 -5.55
N GLY A 18 8.87 -0.92 -6.61
CA GLY A 18 9.27 -2.34 -6.53
C GLY A 18 8.26 -3.23 -5.82
N ILE A 19 8.77 -4.21 -5.07
CA ILE A 19 7.96 -5.24 -4.40
C ILE A 19 7.05 -4.66 -3.32
N GLY A 20 7.48 -3.62 -2.59
CA GLY A 20 6.69 -3.00 -1.54
C GLY A 20 5.45 -2.30 -2.11
N MET A 21 5.60 -1.65 -3.28
CA MET A 21 4.47 -1.06 -4.00
C MET A 21 3.54 -2.13 -4.58
N ALA A 22 4.10 -3.19 -5.19
CA ALA A 22 3.28 -4.27 -5.76
C ALA A 22 2.45 -4.98 -4.68
N ALA A 23 3.04 -5.23 -3.50
CA ALA A 23 2.33 -5.77 -2.35
C ALA A 23 1.24 -4.81 -1.85
N ALA A 24 1.54 -3.50 -1.77
CA ALA A 24 0.58 -2.50 -1.35
C ALA A 24 -0.64 -2.44 -2.26
N LEU A 25 -0.43 -2.41 -3.59
CA LEU A 25 -1.52 -2.44 -4.57
C LEU A 25 -2.37 -3.70 -4.42
N LYS A 26 -1.73 -4.86 -4.28
CA LYS A 26 -2.48 -6.12 -4.20
C LYS A 26 -3.28 -6.25 -2.91
N LEU A 27 -2.73 -5.77 -1.79
CA LEU A 27 -3.39 -5.84 -0.49
C LEU A 27 -4.47 -4.77 -0.32
N ALA A 28 -4.34 -3.61 -0.97
CA ALA A 28 -5.34 -2.55 -0.96
C ALA A 28 -6.68 -2.99 -1.55
N GLU A 29 -6.71 -3.97 -2.46
CA GLU A 29 -7.94 -4.55 -3.01
C GLU A 29 -8.78 -5.27 -1.95
N ASP A 30 -8.13 -5.89 -0.96
CA ASP A 30 -8.78 -6.80 -0.02
C ASP A 30 -8.89 -6.21 1.40
N CYS A 31 -7.99 -5.31 1.84
CA CYS A 31 -7.92 -4.82 3.23
C CYS A 31 -8.85 -3.63 3.54
N SER A 32 -9.10 -3.36 4.83
CA SER A 32 -9.94 -2.24 5.26
C SER A 32 -9.23 -0.89 5.13
N SER A 33 -7.94 -0.84 5.45
CA SER A 33 -7.11 0.36 5.23
C SER A 33 -5.64 -0.01 5.07
N LEU A 34 -4.92 0.80 4.29
CA LEU A 34 -3.51 0.59 4.01
C LEU A 34 -2.72 1.89 4.20
N PHE A 35 -1.62 1.76 4.93
CA PHE A 35 -0.61 2.80 5.11
C PHE A 35 0.73 2.29 4.57
N PHE A 36 1.56 3.21 4.11
CA PHE A 36 2.93 2.86 3.77
C PHE A 36 3.93 3.94 4.17
N THR A 37 5.16 3.50 4.46
CA THR A 37 6.26 4.42 4.76
C THR A 37 7.16 4.62 3.56
N TYR A 38 7.78 5.79 3.51
CA TYR A 38 8.65 6.22 2.42
C TYR A 38 9.75 7.14 2.96
N ARG A 39 10.80 7.30 2.17
CA ARG A 39 11.91 8.24 2.45
C ARG A 39 11.96 9.43 1.49
N ASN A 40 11.29 9.31 0.35
CA ASN A 40 11.34 10.30 -0.73
C ASN A 40 9.90 10.74 -1.05
N ASP A 41 9.61 12.01 -0.78
CA ASP A 41 8.28 12.60 -0.93
C ASP A 41 7.85 12.71 -2.38
N GLU A 42 8.77 13.06 -3.29
CA GLU A 42 8.47 13.16 -4.73
C GLU A 42 7.99 11.83 -5.30
N LEU A 43 8.66 10.73 -4.91
CA LEU A 43 8.24 9.40 -5.30
C LEU A 43 6.90 9.04 -4.67
N ALA A 44 6.67 9.37 -3.40
CA ALA A 44 5.43 9.02 -2.69
C ALA A 44 4.21 9.80 -3.18
N ILE A 45 4.34 11.10 -3.45
CA ILE A 45 3.25 11.97 -3.94
C ILE A 45 2.67 11.43 -5.25
N ASN A 46 3.55 10.99 -6.17
CA ASN A 46 3.13 10.39 -7.43
C ASN A 46 2.35 9.07 -7.27
N LYS A 47 2.47 8.39 -6.12
CA LYS A 47 1.78 7.12 -5.83
C LYS A 47 0.48 7.27 -5.06
N LYS A 48 0.19 8.45 -4.49
CA LYS A 48 -1.10 8.70 -3.80
C LYS A 48 -2.29 8.41 -4.71
N ARG A 49 -2.18 8.71 -6.01
CA ARG A 49 -3.23 8.45 -7.02
C ARG A 49 -3.55 6.96 -7.27
N ALA A 50 -2.69 6.05 -6.84
CA ALA A 50 -2.90 4.62 -7.05
C ALA A 50 -3.78 3.97 -5.97
N PHE A 51 -4.11 4.71 -4.91
CA PHE A 51 -4.90 4.25 -3.76
C PHE A 51 -6.18 5.08 -3.54
N ILE A 52 -6.51 6.01 -4.45
CA ILE A 52 -7.74 6.82 -4.48
C ILE A 52 -8.55 6.47 -5.71
#